data_AF-A0A369JJY4-F1
#
_entry.id   AF-A0A369JJY4-F1
#
_cell.length_a   1.000
_cell.length_b   1.000
_cell.length_c   1.000
_cell.angle_alpha   90.00
_cell.angle_beta   90.00
_cell.angle_gamma   90.00
#
_symmetry.space_group_name_H-M   'P 1'
#
loop_
_entity.id
_entity.type
_entity.pdbx_description
1 polymer ?
#
loop_
_entity_poly.entity_id
_entity_poly.type
_entity_poly.pdbx_seq_one_letter_code
_entity_poly.pdbx_strand_id
1 'polypeptide(L)'
;MLAFGALLVVVAAGVGEVFSSPLQVPLKAPAIKPRKLHGRFLQVTDMHPDLFYVVRSSQETACHRKKSKKKKVEKSGYYGTPFSECDSPLRLTNFTLDYLDKKWTSEVDFVIWTGDNARHDNDPKLPRTPDEIYSLNRAVTAKMKQVFTSKGIPVVPSLGNNDVWPHVKCLL
;
A
#
# COMPACT_ATOMS: atom_id res chain seq x y z
N MET A 1 39.41 -9.86 -64.69
CA MET A 1 38.12 -9.26 -64.28
C MET A 1 37.91 -9.58 -62.81
N LEU A 2 38.23 -8.66 -61.91
CA LEU A 2 37.96 -8.79 -60.47
C LEU A 2 37.38 -7.44 -60.02
N ALA A 3 36.07 -7.39 -59.82
CA ALA A 3 35.37 -6.23 -59.31
C ALA A 3 35.32 -6.35 -57.77
N PHE A 4 36.04 -5.47 -57.08
CA PHE A 4 35.89 -5.28 -55.63
C PHE A 4 34.60 -4.49 -55.38
N GLY A 5 33.56 -5.15 -54.91
CA GLY A 5 32.37 -4.49 -54.36
C GLY A 5 32.62 -4.11 -52.90
N ALA A 6 32.73 -2.81 -52.62
CA ALA A 6 32.77 -2.32 -51.25
C ALA A 6 31.37 -2.43 -50.63
N LEU A 7 31.23 -3.23 -49.57
CA LEU A 7 30.01 -3.32 -48.78
C LEU A 7 29.98 -2.16 -47.77
N LEU A 8 29.13 -1.17 -48.04
CA LEU A 8 28.88 -0.06 -47.11
C LEU A 8 27.99 -0.57 -45.97
N VAL A 9 28.53 -0.69 -44.76
CA VAL A 9 27.75 -0.96 -43.55
C VAL A 9 27.26 0.38 -43.00
N VAL A 10 25.99 0.69 -43.21
CA VAL A 10 25.33 1.84 -42.59
C VAL A 10 24.91 1.45 -41.17
N VAL A 11 25.67 1.91 -40.17
CA VAL A 11 25.25 1.81 -38.77
C VAL A 11 24.23 2.91 -38.50
N ALA A 12 22.95 2.56 -38.51
CA ALA A 12 21.90 3.45 -38.06
C ALA A 12 22.02 3.62 -36.54
N ALA A 13 22.62 4.72 -36.09
CA ALA A 13 22.55 5.15 -34.71
C ALA A 13 21.11 5.60 -34.41
N GLY A 14 20.28 4.67 -33.94
CA GLY A 14 18.97 4.99 -33.40
C GLY A 14 19.13 5.82 -32.13
N VAL A 15 19.03 7.14 -32.25
CA VAL A 15 18.81 8.03 -31.11
C VAL A 15 17.38 7.76 -30.63
N GLY A 16 17.23 6.90 -29.63
CA GLY A 16 15.98 6.77 -28.90
C GLY A 16 15.67 8.10 -28.22
N GLU A 17 14.49 8.66 -28.48
CA GLU A 17 14.03 9.85 -27.78
C GLU A 17 13.99 9.56 -26.28
N VAL A 18 14.82 10.27 -25.52
CA VAL A 18 14.82 10.22 -24.06
C VAL A 18 13.62 11.02 -23.58
N PHE A 19 12.50 10.34 -23.32
CA PHE A 19 11.34 10.96 -22.69
C PHE A 19 11.70 11.33 -21.25
N SER A 20 11.98 12.61 -21.00
CA SER A 20 12.05 13.14 -19.64
C SER A 20 10.66 13.13 -19.03
N SER A 21 10.57 12.74 -17.76
CA SER A 21 9.36 12.98 -16.97
C SER A 21 9.00 14.46 -17.02
N PRO A 22 7.69 14.80 -17.08
CA PRO A 22 7.28 16.20 -16.99
C PRO A 22 7.79 16.81 -15.69
N LEU A 23 8.12 18.11 -15.74
CA LEU A 23 8.44 18.90 -14.55
C LEU A 23 7.34 18.68 -13.49
N GLN A 24 7.75 18.24 -12.29
CA GLN A 24 6.83 18.10 -11.17
C GLN A 24 6.23 19.47 -10.86
N VAL A 25 4.95 19.64 -11.18
CA VAL A 25 4.21 20.85 -10.80
C VAL A 25 3.86 20.73 -9.32
N PRO A 26 4.15 21.75 -8.48
CA PRO A 26 3.73 21.75 -7.09
C PRO A 26 2.23 21.48 -7.01
N LEU A 27 1.82 20.53 -6.17
CA LEU A 27 0.41 20.23 -5.96
C LEU A 27 -0.29 21.53 -5.53
N LYS A 28 -1.18 22.04 -6.37
CA LYS A 28 -1.99 23.22 -6.07
C LYS A 28 -3.05 22.81 -5.05
N ALA A 29 -2.64 22.71 -3.80
CA ALA A 29 -3.54 22.40 -2.71
C ALA A 29 -4.59 23.52 -2.60
N PRO A 30 -5.87 23.18 -2.33
CA PRO A 30 -6.88 24.18 -2.03
C PRO A 30 -6.35 25.12 -0.93
N ALA A 31 -6.60 26.42 -1.07
CA ALA A 31 -6.24 27.39 -0.03
C ALA A 31 -6.91 26.99 1.28
N ILE A 32 -6.14 26.39 2.19
CA ILE A 32 -6.62 25.99 3.51
C ILE A 32 -6.87 27.29 4.26
N LYS A 33 -8.06 27.45 4.83
CA LYS A 33 -8.33 28.57 5.72
C LYS A 33 -7.21 28.65 6.77
N PRO A 34 -6.68 29.84 7.10
CA PRO A 34 -5.64 29.97 8.10
C PRO A 34 -6.10 29.28 9.39
N ARG A 35 -5.42 28.20 9.77
CA ARG A 35 -5.65 27.46 11.01
C ARG A 35 -4.39 27.53 11.86
N LYS A 36 -4.57 27.55 13.19
CA LYS A 36 -3.44 27.49 14.11
C LYS A 36 -2.67 26.19 13.85
N LEU A 37 -1.40 26.30 13.51
CA LEU A 37 -0.53 25.13 13.33
C LEU A 37 -0.09 24.60 14.68
N HIS A 38 -0.07 23.27 14.81
CA HIS A 38 0.34 22.60 16.04
C HIS A 38 1.83 22.19 16.01
N GLY A 39 2.44 22.15 14.83
CA GLY A 39 3.79 21.62 14.62
C GLY A 39 3.83 20.09 14.71
N ARG A 40 2.73 19.41 14.39
CA ARG A 40 2.59 17.95 14.55
C ARG A 40 2.06 17.30 13.29
N PHE A 41 2.51 16.09 12.99
CA PHE A 41 1.98 15.27 11.92
C PHE A 41 1.85 13.82 12.37
N LEU A 42 1.02 13.05 11.68
CA LEU A 42 0.96 11.60 11.82
C LEU A 42 1.66 10.93 10.65
N GLN A 43 2.30 9.80 10.91
CA GLN A 43 2.73 8.88 9.87
C GLN A 43 1.96 7.57 10.01
N VAL A 44 1.33 7.13 8.92
CA VAL A 44 0.58 5.88 8.82
C VAL A 44 1.22 5.05 7.71
N THR A 45 1.46 3.77 7.95
CA THR A 45 2.17 2.90 7.01
C THR A 45 1.76 1.44 7.18
N ASP A 46 1.97 0.62 6.15
CA ASP A 46 1.98 -0.85 6.19
C ASP A 46 0.76 -1.44 6.92
N MET A 47 -0.44 -0.92 6.61
CA MET A 47 -1.65 -1.35 7.31
C MET A 47 -2.04 -2.79 6.97
N HIS A 48 -1.79 -3.21 5.72
CA HIS A 48 -2.15 -4.52 5.18
C HIS A 48 -3.49 -5.08 5.70
N PRO A 49 -4.63 -4.40 5.51
CA PRO A 49 -5.93 -4.99 5.76
C PRO A 49 -6.14 -6.29 4.98
N ASP A 50 -6.41 -7.36 5.72
CA ASP A 50 -6.74 -8.68 5.18
C ASP A 50 -8.23 -9.00 5.41
N LEU A 51 -8.95 -9.16 4.30
CA LEU A 51 -10.37 -9.52 4.27
C LEU A 51 -10.63 -10.98 4.67
N PHE A 52 -9.60 -11.82 4.59
CA PHE A 52 -9.68 -13.25 4.84
C PHE A 52 -9.22 -13.62 6.24
N TYR A 53 -8.76 -12.67 7.06
CA TYR A 53 -8.36 -12.94 8.44
C TYR A 53 -9.51 -13.54 9.24
N VAL A 54 -9.32 -14.77 9.71
CA VAL A 54 -10.28 -15.47 10.57
C VAL A 54 -9.74 -15.56 11.98
N VAL A 55 -10.51 -15.11 12.98
CA VAL A 55 -10.12 -15.24 14.40
C VAL A 55 -10.06 -16.72 14.82
N ARG A 56 -9.04 -17.08 15.60
CA ARG A 56 -8.74 -18.46 16.05
C ARG A 56 -8.49 -19.46 14.89
N SER A 57 -7.99 -18.98 13.76
CA SER A 57 -7.52 -19.78 12.62
C SER A 57 -6.04 -20.14 12.78
N SER A 58 -5.49 -20.90 11.83
CA SER A 58 -4.08 -21.30 11.82
C SER A 58 -3.21 -20.21 11.21
N GLN A 59 -2.14 -19.82 11.93
CA GLN A 59 -1.13 -18.91 11.38
C GLN A 59 -0.44 -19.48 10.13
N GLU A 60 -0.22 -20.80 10.07
CA GLU A 60 0.32 -21.51 8.89
C GLU A 60 -0.59 -21.48 7.64
N THR A 61 -1.72 -20.76 7.69
CA THR A 61 -2.60 -20.49 6.54
C THR A 61 -2.79 -19.00 6.31
N ALA A 62 -1.80 -18.19 6.70
CA ALA A 62 -1.89 -16.72 6.74
C ALA A 62 -3.10 -16.24 7.57
N CYS A 63 -3.48 -17.00 8.60
CA CYS A 63 -4.70 -16.75 9.39
C CYS A 63 -6.04 -16.85 8.63
N HIS A 64 -6.09 -17.44 7.43
CA HIS A 64 -7.33 -17.51 6.65
C HIS A 64 -8.23 -18.71 6.99
N ARG A 65 -7.68 -19.82 7.50
CA ARG A 65 -8.44 -21.08 7.68
C ARG A 65 -8.05 -21.84 8.94
N LYS A 66 -8.96 -22.70 9.41
CA LYS A 66 -8.65 -23.66 10.48
C LYS A 66 -7.90 -24.86 9.89
N LYS A 67 -6.83 -25.32 10.54
CA LYS A 67 -6.18 -26.62 10.23
C LYS A 67 -6.83 -27.76 11.04
N SER A 68 -6.61 -28.99 10.58
CA SER A 68 -7.20 -30.19 11.20
C SER A 68 -6.84 -30.30 12.69
N LYS A 69 -7.76 -30.85 13.49
CA LYS A 69 -7.63 -30.99 14.96
C LYS A 69 -6.43 -31.86 15.41
N LYS A 70 -5.73 -32.53 14.49
CA LYS A 70 -4.65 -33.48 14.79
C LYS A 70 -3.29 -32.81 15.09
N LYS A 71 -3.15 -31.49 14.89
CA LYS A 71 -1.92 -30.74 15.22
C LYS A 71 -2.20 -29.65 16.25
N LYS A 72 -1.28 -29.47 17.20
CA LYS A 72 -1.21 -28.22 17.98
C LYS A 72 -0.75 -27.14 17.00
N VAL A 73 -1.62 -26.17 16.74
CA VAL A 73 -1.37 -25.10 15.78
C VAL A 73 -1.59 -23.79 16.52
N GLU A 74 -0.66 -22.85 16.34
CA GLU A 74 -0.81 -21.51 16.88
C GLU A 74 -1.99 -20.80 16.24
N LYS A 75 -2.80 -20.15 17.08
CA LYS A 75 -4.09 -19.61 16.68
C LYS A 75 -4.03 -18.10 16.56
N SER A 76 -4.74 -17.59 15.56
CA SER A 76 -4.86 -16.16 15.34
C SER A 76 -5.66 -15.45 16.45
N GLY A 77 -5.29 -14.20 16.73
CA GLY A 77 -5.89 -13.37 17.78
C GLY A 77 -7.15 -12.65 17.32
N TYR A 78 -7.75 -11.85 18.21
CA TYR A 78 -8.95 -11.08 17.89
C TYR A 78 -8.67 -9.75 17.17
N TYR A 79 -7.55 -9.10 17.52
CA TYR A 79 -7.10 -7.83 16.94
C TYR A 79 -5.88 -8.01 16.02
N GLY A 80 -5.50 -9.24 15.70
CA GLY A 80 -4.27 -9.54 14.98
C GLY A 80 -3.42 -10.56 15.73
N THR A 81 -2.31 -10.94 15.11
CA THR A 81 -1.39 -11.95 15.63
C THR A 81 0.04 -11.43 15.52
N PRO A 82 0.57 -10.80 16.59
CA PRO A 82 1.92 -10.29 16.60
C PRO A 82 2.94 -11.40 16.33
N PHE A 83 4.06 -11.05 15.67
CA PHE A 83 5.16 -11.98 15.36
C PHE A 83 4.74 -13.18 14.50
N SER A 84 3.79 -12.98 13.59
CA SER A 84 3.34 -14.00 12.65
C SER A 84 3.27 -13.46 11.22
N GLU A 85 3.13 -14.36 10.25
CA GLU A 85 2.91 -14.04 8.84
C GLU A 85 1.46 -13.61 8.54
N CYS A 86 0.66 -13.31 9.56
CA CYS A 86 -0.71 -12.87 9.36
C CYS A 86 -0.78 -11.36 9.20
N ASP A 87 -1.49 -10.94 8.17
CA ASP A 87 -1.82 -9.54 7.96
C ASP A 87 -2.89 -9.03 8.94
N SER A 88 -3.13 -7.72 8.91
CA SER A 88 -4.02 -7.07 9.86
C SER A 88 -5.48 -7.39 9.57
N PRO A 89 -6.27 -7.90 10.54
CA PRO A 89 -7.71 -7.97 10.33
C PRO A 89 -8.27 -6.56 10.11
N LEU A 90 -9.31 -6.44 9.27
CA LEU A 90 -10.04 -5.16 9.08
C LEU A 90 -10.43 -4.48 10.40
N ARG A 91 -10.68 -5.27 11.45
CA ARG A 91 -10.98 -4.73 12.78
C ARG A 91 -9.85 -3.87 13.33
N LEU A 92 -8.60 -4.32 13.19
CA LEU A 92 -7.44 -3.58 13.70
C LEU A 92 -7.28 -2.26 12.94
N THR A 93 -7.27 -2.31 11.61
CA THR A 93 -7.06 -1.13 10.77
C THR A 93 -8.17 -0.10 10.96
N ASN A 94 -9.44 -0.54 11.02
CA ASN A 94 -10.56 0.34 11.33
C ASN A 94 -10.46 0.93 12.74
N PHE A 95 -10.19 0.11 13.76
CA PHE A 95 -10.05 0.59 15.14
C PHE A 95 -8.94 1.64 15.27
N THR A 96 -7.80 1.42 14.62
CA THR A 96 -6.68 2.37 14.61
C THR A 96 -7.10 3.69 13.98
N LEU A 97 -7.69 3.67 12.77
CA LEU A 97 -8.09 4.90 12.09
C LEU A 97 -9.23 5.64 12.80
N ASP A 98 -10.17 4.92 13.41
CA ASP A 98 -11.22 5.51 14.26
C ASP A 98 -10.65 6.14 15.54
N TYR A 99 -9.62 5.52 16.12
CA TYR A 99 -8.92 6.09 17.27
C TYR A 99 -8.18 7.37 16.90
N LEU A 100 -7.47 7.38 15.77
CA LEU A 100 -6.83 8.59 15.23
C LEU A 100 -7.86 9.69 14.97
N ASP A 101 -9.01 9.32 14.41
CA ASP A 101 -10.12 10.24 14.17
C ASP A 101 -10.54 10.96 15.44
N LYS A 102 -10.76 10.19 16.50
CA LYS A 102 -11.26 10.67 17.79
C LYS A 102 -10.23 11.46 18.59
N LYS A 103 -8.94 11.16 18.45
CA LYS A 103 -7.91 11.67 19.36
C LYS A 103 -6.96 12.68 18.75
N TRP A 104 -6.68 12.59 17.46
CA TRP A 104 -5.55 13.31 16.87
C TRP A 104 -5.94 14.27 15.74
N THR A 105 -7.11 14.12 15.12
CA THR A 105 -7.50 14.99 13.99
C THR A 105 -7.57 16.48 14.33
N SER A 106 -7.80 16.83 15.60
CA SER A 106 -7.78 18.22 16.07
C SER A 106 -6.39 18.74 16.47
N GLU A 107 -5.35 17.90 16.44
CA GLU A 107 -4.01 18.23 16.95
C GLU A 107 -2.90 18.13 15.89
N VAL A 108 -3.23 17.73 14.67
CA VAL A 108 -2.25 17.42 13.62
C VAL A 108 -2.44 18.32 12.42
N ASP A 109 -1.32 18.66 11.77
CA ASP A 109 -1.31 19.58 10.65
C ASP A 109 -1.46 18.88 9.30
N PHE A 110 -0.95 17.67 9.20
CA PHE A 110 -1.05 16.82 8.02
C PHE A 110 -0.72 15.38 8.40
N VAL A 111 -0.94 14.47 7.44
CA VAL A 111 -0.62 13.05 7.57
C VAL A 111 0.30 12.64 6.43
N ILE A 112 1.35 11.90 6.75
CA ILE A 112 2.16 11.14 5.79
C ILE A 112 1.60 9.73 5.77
N TRP A 113 1.27 9.21 4.59
CA TRP A 113 0.75 7.86 4.43
C TRP A 113 1.60 7.10 3.42
N THR A 114 2.43 6.17 3.90
CA THR A 114 3.47 5.55 3.08
C THR A 114 3.06 4.25 2.37
N GLY A 115 1.75 4.01 2.22
CA GLY A 115 1.20 2.91 1.43
C GLY A 115 1.20 1.56 2.14
N ASP A 116 1.25 0.50 1.33
CA ASP A 116 1.16 -0.92 1.72
C ASP A 116 -0.19 -1.29 2.36
N ASN A 117 -1.22 -1.15 1.53
CA ASN A 117 -2.62 -1.40 1.84
C ASN A 117 -3.04 -2.82 1.48
N ALA A 118 -2.53 -3.36 0.37
CA ALA A 118 -2.91 -4.71 -0.02
C ALA A 118 -2.18 -5.74 0.87
N ARG A 119 -2.90 -6.78 1.32
CA ARG A 119 -2.30 -7.89 2.07
C ARG A 119 -1.15 -8.56 1.30
N HIS A 120 -0.29 -9.28 2.01
CA HIS A 120 0.72 -10.15 1.44
C HIS A 120 0.10 -11.32 0.67
N ASP A 121 0.82 -11.80 -0.35
CA ASP A 121 0.43 -12.96 -1.15
C ASP A 121 1.08 -14.26 -0.62
N ASN A 122 0.87 -14.55 0.66
CA ASN A 122 1.51 -15.67 1.37
C ASN A 122 0.57 -16.88 1.60
N ASP A 123 -0.60 -16.87 0.94
CA ASP A 123 -1.55 -17.99 0.94
C ASP A 123 -1.72 -18.60 -0.46
N PRO A 124 -1.03 -19.71 -0.77
CA PRO A 124 -1.12 -20.35 -2.08
C PRO A 124 -2.52 -20.82 -2.48
N LYS A 125 -3.45 -20.96 -1.52
CA LYS A 125 -4.84 -21.37 -1.79
C LYS A 125 -5.76 -20.19 -2.05
N LEU A 126 -5.37 -18.98 -1.62
CA LEU A 126 -6.05 -17.72 -1.90
C LEU A 126 -5.02 -16.72 -2.46
N PRO A 127 -4.57 -16.91 -3.72
CA PRO A 127 -3.67 -15.96 -4.36
C PRO A 127 -4.30 -14.57 -4.42
N ARG A 128 -3.50 -13.54 -4.14
CA ARG A 128 -3.92 -12.15 -4.26
C ARG A 128 -4.08 -11.77 -5.74
N THR A 129 -5.17 -11.07 -6.05
CA THR A 129 -5.49 -10.65 -7.41
C THR A 129 -5.29 -9.14 -7.61
N PRO A 130 -5.09 -8.65 -8.84
CA PRO A 130 -5.08 -7.20 -9.13
C PRO A 130 -6.34 -6.49 -8.63
N ASP A 131 -7.51 -7.11 -8.80
CA ASP A 131 -8.79 -6.55 -8.36
C ASP A 131 -8.86 -6.41 -6.84
N GLU A 132 -8.29 -7.36 -6.11
CA GLU A 132 -8.16 -7.30 -4.65
C GLU A 132 -7.25 -6.13 -4.24
N ILE A 133 -6.10 -5.96 -4.90
CA ILE A 133 -5.17 -4.83 -4.64
C ILE A 133 -5.89 -3.49 -4.84
N TYR A 134 -6.55 -3.31 -5.98
CA TYR A 134 -7.25 -2.06 -6.27
C TYR A 134 -8.43 -1.82 -5.33
N SER A 135 -9.11 -2.88 -4.89
CA SER A 135 -10.21 -2.77 -3.95
C SER A 135 -9.73 -2.40 -2.55
N LEU A 136 -8.63 -2.98 -2.07
CA LEU A 136 -8.01 -2.61 -0.80
C LEU A 136 -7.47 -1.18 -0.82
N ASN A 137 -6.77 -0.77 -1.90
CA ASN A 137 -6.34 0.62 -2.09
C ASN A 137 -7.51 1.60 -2.01
N ARG A 138 -8.62 1.30 -2.71
CA ARG A 138 -9.83 2.14 -2.67
C ARG A 138 -10.45 2.17 -1.27
N ALA A 139 -10.53 1.04 -0.58
CA ALA A 139 -11.11 0.95 0.76
C ALA A 139 -10.31 1.79 1.78
N VAL A 140 -8.98 1.64 1.78
CA VAL A 140 -8.11 2.43 2.66
C VAL A 140 -8.14 3.90 2.28
N THR A 141 -8.07 4.25 0.99
CA THR A 141 -8.18 5.65 0.54
C THR A 141 -9.49 6.29 0.99
N ALA A 142 -10.61 5.56 0.87
CA ALA A 142 -11.91 6.04 1.32
C ALA A 142 -11.92 6.31 2.84
N LYS A 143 -11.32 5.42 3.63
CA LYS A 143 -11.20 5.60 5.08
C LYS A 143 -10.28 6.77 5.45
N MET A 144 -9.13 6.92 4.79
CA MET A 144 -8.22 8.06 4.97
C MET A 144 -8.90 9.40 4.61
N LYS A 145 -9.67 9.42 3.51
CA LYS A 145 -10.49 10.59 3.13
C LYS A 145 -11.53 10.91 4.19
N GLN A 146 -12.22 9.90 4.72
CA GLN A 146 -13.22 10.09 5.78
C GLN A 146 -12.58 10.70 7.04
N VAL A 147 -11.46 10.14 7.50
CA VAL A 147 -10.82 10.54 8.77
C VAL A 147 -10.11 11.89 8.65
N PHE A 148 -9.42 12.16 7.54
CA PHE A 148 -8.53 13.33 7.43
C PHE A 148 -9.01 14.35 6.39
N THR A 149 -9.03 13.99 5.11
CA THR A 149 -9.21 14.96 4.02
C THR A 149 -10.58 15.64 4.05
N SER A 150 -11.65 14.92 4.42
CA SER A 150 -13.00 15.48 4.56
C SER A 150 -13.09 16.57 5.65
N LYS A 151 -12.15 16.55 6.61
CA LYS A 151 -12.01 17.52 7.69
C LYS A 151 -11.01 18.64 7.37
N GLY A 152 -10.46 18.66 6.16
CA GLY A 152 -9.48 19.65 5.72
C GLY A 152 -8.05 19.37 6.18
N ILE A 153 -7.74 18.15 6.65
CA ILE A 153 -6.38 17.72 7.00
C ILE A 153 -5.71 17.14 5.75
N PRO A 154 -4.62 17.74 5.25
CA PRO A 154 -3.90 17.21 4.10
C PRO A 154 -3.31 15.83 4.39
N VAL A 155 -3.39 14.94 3.40
CA VAL A 155 -2.74 13.64 3.41
C VAL A 155 -1.74 13.62 2.25
N VAL A 156 -0.50 13.27 2.53
CA VAL A 156 0.58 13.09 1.54
C VAL A 156 0.81 11.60 1.38
N PRO A 157 0.26 10.95 0.34
CA PRO A 157 0.41 9.53 0.14
C PRO A 157 1.68 9.17 -0.67
N SER A 158 2.22 7.99 -0.43
CA SER A 158 3.05 7.25 -1.39
C SER A 158 2.46 5.86 -1.63
N LEU A 159 2.83 5.23 -2.74
CA LEU A 159 2.49 3.84 -3.00
C LEU A 159 3.54 2.94 -2.38
N GLY A 160 3.07 1.94 -1.63
CA GLY A 160 3.91 0.85 -1.18
C GLY A 160 4.06 -0.20 -2.28
N ASN A 161 4.98 -1.13 -2.10
CA ASN A 161 5.29 -2.13 -3.11
C ASN A 161 4.20 -3.19 -3.26
N ASN A 162 3.34 -3.36 -2.24
CA ASN A 162 2.14 -4.18 -2.31
C ASN A 162 0.95 -3.49 -2.99
N ASP A 163 0.99 -2.17 -3.23
CA ASP A 163 -0.16 -1.41 -3.76
C ASP A 163 -0.31 -1.49 -5.28
N VAL A 164 0.56 -2.22 -5.97
CA VAL A 164 0.62 -2.30 -7.44
C VAL A 164 0.69 -3.74 -7.94
N TRP A 165 0.34 -3.95 -9.21
CA TRP A 165 0.45 -5.23 -9.91
C TRP A 165 1.34 -5.13 -11.16
N PRO A 166 2.28 -6.06 -11.40
CA PRO A 166 2.72 -7.10 -10.47
C PRO A 166 3.36 -6.48 -9.23
N HIS A 167 3.33 -7.21 -8.10
CA HIS A 167 4.02 -6.77 -6.90
C HIS A 167 5.49 -6.51 -7.21
N VAL A 168 5.97 -5.33 -6.83
CA VAL A 168 7.39 -5.02 -6.97
C VAL A 168 8.09 -5.57 -5.74
N LYS A 169 8.84 -6.66 -5.88
CA LYS A 169 9.88 -6.92 -4.89
C LYS A 169 10.92 -5.83 -5.12
N CYS A 170 10.93 -4.80 -4.28
CA CYS A 170 12.09 -3.93 -4.19
C CYS A 170 13.26 -4.85 -3.84
N LEU A 171 14.11 -5.13 -4.82
CA LEU A 171 15.41 -5.73 -4.60
C LEU A 171 16.22 -4.66 -3.85
N LEU A 172 16.10 -4.68 -2.53
CA LEU A 172 17.13 -4.13 -1.65
C LEU A 172 18.20 -5.20 -1.46
#